data_AF-A0A8I0GLI3-F1
#
_entry.id   AF-A0A8I0GLI3-F1
#
_cell.length_a   1.000
_cell.length_b   1.000
_cell.length_c   1.000
_cell.angle_alpha   90.00
_cell.angle_beta   90.00
_cell.angle_gamma   90.00
#
_symmetry.space_group_name_H-M   'P 1'
#
loop_
_entity.id
_entity.type
_entity.pdbx_description
1 polymer ?
#
loop_
_entity_poly.entity_id
_entity_poly.type
_entity_poly.pdbx_seq_one_letter_code
_entity_poly.pdbx_strand_id
1 'polypeptide(L)'
;MIHNMRLIAVIILIGLIAPSAALAEPACYDAKVRAQPIDQVPSEIGDCGADCFIMSWPWFVDLRVKDVVDGVLPIKVVRVLTVQHTYRVSRARTWLLRRNTAGSYNVLVPEGGAALARCSAEVAPVEPYIGPSDGHTLDDLRDAGIRRYGHHTN
;
A
#
# COMPACT_ATOMS: atom_id res chain seq x y z
N MET A 1 -27.72 22.14 -67.01
CA MET A 1 -26.66 21.86 -66.02
C MET A 1 -26.94 22.69 -64.78
N ILE A 2 -27.52 22.09 -63.74
CA ILE A 2 -27.70 22.70 -62.41
C ILE A 2 -27.28 21.62 -61.41
N HIS A 3 -26.28 21.94 -60.60
CA HIS A 3 -25.61 21.01 -59.69
C HIS A 3 -26.48 20.73 -58.45
N ASN A 4 -26.67 19.45 -58.14
CA ASN A 4 -27.29 18.98 -56.90
C ASN A 4 -26.26 19.05 -55.75
N MET A 5 -26.45 19.98 -54.82
CA MET A 5 -25.62 20.11 -53.61
C MET A 5 -26.32 19.38 -52.45
N ARG A 6 -25.76 18.26 -52.00
CA ARG A 6 -26.22 17.51 -50.82
C ARG A 6 -25.63 18.13 -49.55
N LEU A 7 -26.48 18.63 -48.66
CA LEU A 7 -26.10 19.01 -47.30
C LEU A 7 -25.82 17.75 -46.47
N ILE A 8 -24.62 17.62 -45.91
CA ILE A 8 -24.28 16.60 -44.91
C ILE A 8 -24.36 17.28 -43.55
N ALA A 9 -25.33 16.88 -42.73
CA ALA A 9 -25.44 17.32 -41.34
C ALA A 9 -24.43 16.56 -40.48
N VAL A 10 -23.42 17.26 -39.96
CA VAL A 10 -22.45 16.72 -38.99
C VAL A 10 -23.05 16.86 -37.59
N ILE A 11 -23.44 15.74 -36.99
CA ILE A 11 -23.85 15.69 -35.58
C ILE A 11 -22.58 15.63 -34.73
N ILE A 12 -22.25 16.74 -34.06
CA ILE A 12 -21.17 16.79 -33.08
C ILE A 12 -21.72 16.27 -31.75
N LEU A 13 -21.41 15.01 -31.44
CA LEU A 13 -21.71 14.41 -30.15
C LEU A 13 -20.67 14.89 -29.13
N ILE A 14 -21.02 15.91 -28.35
CA ILE A 14 -20.19 16.36 -27.21
C ILE A 14 -20.35 15.34 -26.10
N GLY A 15 -19.41 14.39 -26.03
CA GLY A 15 -19.28 13.48 -24.90
C GLY A 15 -18.95 14.25 -23.63
N LEU A 16 -19.90 14.29 -22.69
CA LEU A 16 -19.65 14.72 -21.31
C LEU A 16 -18.65 13.75 -20.68
N ILE A 17 -17.37 14.10 -20.70
CA ILE A 17 -16.37 13.44 -19.86
C ILE A 17 -16.62 13.96 -18.44
N ALA A 18 -17.42 13.24 -17.66
CA ALA A 18 -17.51 13.51 -16.23
C ALA A 18 -16.12 13.26 -15.61
N PRO A 19 -15.55 14.20 -14.84
CA PRO A 19 -14.39 13.90 -14.05
C PRO A 19 -14.82 12.83 -13.04
N SER A 20 -14.25 11.63 -13.14
CA SER A 20 -14.27 10.68 -12.04
C SER A 20 -13.56 11.36 -10.88
N ALA A 21 -14.33 12.00 -10.00
CA ALA A 21 -13.88 12.20 -8.64
C ALA A 21 -13.53 10.80 -8.15
N ALA A 22 -12.24 10.52 -8.00
CA ALA A 22 -11.77 9.39 -7.24
C ALA A 22 -12.35 9.59 -5.83
N LEU A 23 -13.53 9.02 -5.60
CA LEU A 23 -14.04 8.80 -4.26
C LEU A 23 -12.89 8.10 -3.55
N ALA A 24 -12.24 8.79 -2.61
CA ALA A 24 -11.27 8.17 -1.75
C ALA A 24 -12.00 6.99 -1.12
N GLU A 25 -11.72 5.78 -1.60
CA GLU A 25 -12.36 4.59 -1.08
C GLU A 25 -12.13 4.59 0.43
N PRO A 26 -13.18 4.47 1.26
CA PRO A 26 -13.00 4.47 2.70
C PRO A 26 -11.97 3.40 3.05
N ALA A 27 -10.95 3.79 3.81
CA ALA A 27 -9.87 2.88 4.19
C ALA A 27 -10.46 1.60 4.80
N CYS A 28 -10.32 0.48 4.10
CA CYS A 28 -10.81 -0.83 4.51
C CYS A 28 -9.62 -1.79 4.67
N TYR A 29 -9.78 -2.90 5.38
CA TYR A 29 -8.74 -3.94 5.49
C TYR A 29 -9.15 -5.26 4.83
N ASP A 30 -8.18 -6.02 4.34
CA ASP A 30 -8.40 -7.36 3.80
C ASP A 30 -8.27 -8.45 4.86
N ALA A 31 -7.34 -8.27 5.80
CA ALA A 31 -7.14 -9.16 6.93
C ALA A 31 -6.82 -8.39 8.21
N LYS A 32 -7.39 -8.84 9.32
CA LYS A 32 -7.09 -8.38 10.67
C LYS A 32 -6.45 -9.54 11.41
N VAL A 33 -5.20 -9.36 11.85
CA VAL A 33 -4.43 -10.45 12.46
C VAL A 33 -3.84 -10.05 13.79
N ARG A 34 -3.69 -11.01 14.69
CA ARG A 34 -2.84 -10.87 15.88
C ARG A 34 -1.47 -11.44 15.55
N ALA A 35 -0.46 -10.58 15.49
CA ALA A 35 0.88 -10.97 15.04
C ALA A 35 1.98 -10.22 15.80
N GLN A 36 3.17 -10.81 15.79
CA GLN A 36 4.39 -10.25 16.38
C GLN A 36 5.42 -9.96 15.28
N PRO A 37 6.04 -8.77 15.26
CA PRO A 37 7.16 -8.51 14.35
C PRO A 37 8.36 -9.35 14.79
N ILE A 38 8.93 -10.11 13.84
CA ILE A 38 10.10 -10.97 14.06
C ILE A 38 11.35 -10.47 13.33
N ASP A 39 11.17 -9.67 12.29
CA ASP A 39 12.26 -8.99 11.60
C ASP A 39 11.76 -7.68 11.00
N GLN A 40 12.62 -6.66 10.99
CA GLN A 40 12.28 -5.30 10.57
C GLN A 40 13.45 -4.66 9.84
N VAL A 41 13.20 -4.20 8.62
CA VAL A 41 14.21 -3.58 7.75
C VAL A 41 13.68 -2.21 7.31
N PRO A 42 14.37 -1.10 7.62
CA PRO A 42 14.02 0.20 7.07
C PRO A 42 14.26 0.19 5.55
N SER A 43 13.36 0.78 4.77
CA SER A 43 13.67 1.09 3.37
C SER A 43 14.74 2.16 3.30
N GLU A 44 15.37 2.29 2.13
CA GLU A 44 16.18 3.47 1.84
C GLU A 44 15.37 4.74 1.96
N ILE A 45 15.94 5.67 2.73
CA ILE A 45 15.47 7.04 2.81
C ILE A 45 16.05 7.76 1.59
N GLY A 46 15.17 8.26 0.72
CA GLY A 46 15.59 9.13 -0.37
C GLY A 46 16.28 10.39 0.16
N ASP A 47 17.27 10.89 -0.57
CA ASP A 47 17.89 12.17 -0.23
C ASP A 47 16.86 13.30 -0.34
N CYS A 48 16.56 13.96 0.79
CA CYS A 48 15.66 15.10 0.85
C CYS A 48 16.36 16.41 1.22
N GLY A 49 17.70 16.45 1.16
CA GLY A 49 18.52 17.64 1.41
C GLY A 49 18.80 17.93 2.89
N ALA A 50 19.58 18.99 3.14
CA ALA A 50 20.11 19.33 4.46
C ALA A 50 19.06 19.79 5.48
N ASP A 51 17.92 20.30 5.03
CA ASP A 51 16.87 20.89 5.88
C ASP A 51 15.65 19.97 6.10
N CYS A 52 15.81 18.66 5.84
CA CYS A 52 14.73 17.70 5.89
C CYS A 52 14.77 16.83 7.16
N PHE A 53 13.69 16.88 7.94
CA PHE A 53 13.47 16.01 9.10
C PHE A 53 12.49 14.89 8.77
N ILE A 54 12.99 13.66 8.73
CA ILE A 54 12.18 12.49 8.39
C ILE A 54 11.61 11.87 9.66
N MET A 55 10.32 12.12 9.88
CA MET A 55 9.61 11.60 11.06
C MET A 55 9.12 10.16 10.86
N SER A 56 8.90 9.73 9.63
CA SER A 56 8.52 8.34 9.33
C SER A 56 8.77 8.03 7.86
N TRP A 57 9.10 6.78 7.58
CA TRP A 57 9.30 6.28 6.21
C TRP A 57 8.87 4.81 6.13
N PRO A 58 8.87 4.20 4.93
CA PRO A 58 8.52 2.79 4.78
C PRO A 58 9.52 1.82 5.43
N TRP A 59 8.99 0.74 6.01
CA TRP A 59 9.76 -0.37 6.57
C TRP A 59 9.15 -1.68 6.09
N PHE A 60 10.00 -2.66 5.82
CA PHE A 60 9.61 -4.06 5.67
C PHE A 60 9.55 -4.71 7.05
N VAL A 61 8.43 -5.33 7.36
CA VAL A 61 8.24 -6.02 8.64
C VAL A 61 7.76 -7.43 8.38
N ASP A 62 8.51 -8.42 8.86
CA ASP A 62 8.08 -9.80 8.83
C ASP A 62 7.28 -10.07 10.11
N LEU A 63 6.01 -10.42 9.96
CA LEU A 63 5.07 -10.68 11.03
C LEU A 63 4.84 -12.17 11.20
N ARG A 64 5.09 -12.70 12.40
CA ARG A 64 4.63 -14.03 12.81
C ARG A 64 3.18 -13.94 13.28
N VAL A 65 2.27 -14.49 12.48
CA VAL A 65 0.84 -14.52 12.72
C VAL A 65 0.50 -15.59 13.76
N LYS A 66 -0.10 -15.15 14.86
CA LYS A 66 -0.65 -16.05 15.89
C LYS A 66 -2.06 -16.47 15.50
N ASP A 67 -2.92 -15.48 15.24
CA ASP A 67 -4.33 -15.66 14.94
C ASP A 67 -4.78 -14.73 13.81
N VAL A 68 -5.66 -15.22 12.94
CA VAL A 68 -6.43 -14.39 12.00
C VAL A 68 -7.76 -14.08 12.67
N VAL A 69 -7.99 -12.80 12.99
CA VAL A 69 -9.18 -12.33 13.71
C VAL A 69 -10.34 -12.09 12.74
N ASP A 70 -10.04 -11.57 11.56
CA ASP A 70 -10.98 -11.42 10.44
C ASP A 70 -10.20 -11.43 9.11
N GLY A 71 -10.86 -11.81 8.02
CA GLY A 71 -10.23 -11.97 6.71
C GLY A 71 -9.67 -13.37 6.47
N VAL A 72 -8.88 -13.48 5.41
CA VAL A 72 -8.17 -14.71 5.04
C VAL A 72 -6.70 -14.38 4.88
N LEU A 73 -5.85 -15.13 5.59
CA LEU A 73 -4.39 -15.07 5.44
C LEU A 73 -3.84 -16.50 5.58
N PRO A 74 -3.45 -17.16 4.49
CA PRO A 74 -3.10 -18.58 4.50
C PRO A 74 -1.70 -18.85 5.07
N ILE A 75 -0.89 -17.81 5.28
CA ILE A 75 0.52 -17.92 5.69
C ILE A 75 0.72 -17.50 7.15
N LYS A 76 1.62 -18.22 7.83
CA LYS A 76 1.95 -17.98 9.26
C LYS A 76 3.01 -16.90 9.46
N VAL A 77 3.82 -16.62 8.44
CA VAL A 77 4.73 -15.48 8.40
C VAL A 77 4.38 -14.66 7.17
N VAL A 78 4.12 -13.38 7.37
CA VAL A 78 3.78 -12.44 6.28
C VAL A 78 4.72 -11.25 6.34
N ARG A 79 5.33 -10.94 5.20
CA ARG A 79 6.04 -9.67 5.02
C ARG A 79 5.05 -8.58 4.70
N VAL A 80 5.15 -7.46 5.39
CA VAL A 80 4.28 -6.30 5.22
C VAL A 80 5.09 -5.01 5.12
N LEU A 81 4.50 -4.00 4.51
CA LEU A 81 5.00 -2.62 4.51
C LEU A 81 4.28 -1.82 5.60
N THR A 82 5.04 -1.08 6.39
CA THR A 82 4.51 -0.11 7.36
C THR A 82 5.22 1.22 7.19
N VAL A 83 4.54 2.32 7.49
CA VAL A 83 5.20 3.61 7.70
C VAL A 83 5.47 3.75 9.20
N GLN A 84 6.73 3.96 9.60
CA GLN A 84 7.12 4.11 11.01
C GLN A 84 8.39 4.95 11.18
N HIS A 85 8.56 5.53 12.38
CA HIS A 85 9.74 6.31 12.75
C HIS A 85 10.95 5.43 13.11
N THR A 86 10.68 4.30 13.78
CA THR A 86 11.72 3.38 14.25
C THR A 86 11.15 1.96 14.37
N TYR A 87 12.02 0.98 14.60
CA TYR A 87 11.65 -0.41 14.81
C TYR A 87 10.75 -0.56 16.04
N ARG A 88 9.84 -1.54 15.99
CA ARG A 88 8.92 -1.85 17.08
C ARG A 88 9.44 -3.03 17.89
N VAL A 89 9.87 -2.78 19.12
CA VAL A 89 10.05 -3.81 20.15
C VAL A 89 8.67 -4.12 20.74
N SER A 90 8.04 -5.24 20.38
CA SER A 90 6.65 -5.47 20.79
C SER A 90 6.22 -6.92 20.88
N ARG A 91 5.33 -7.17 21.86
CA ARG A 91 4.50 -8.37 21.97
C ARG A 91 3.49 -8.41 20.82
N ALA A 92 2.85 -9.57 20.62
CA ALA A 92 1.83 -9.71 19.59
C ALA A 92 0.68 -8.70 19.77
N ARG A 93 0.42 -7.93 18.71
CA ARG A 93 -0.63 -6.91 18.63
C ARG A 93 -1.54 -7.15 17.44
N THR A 94 -2.63 -6.40 17.35
CA THR A 94 -3.51 -6.41 16.18
C THR A 94 -2.91 -5.58 15.05
N TRP A 95 -2.91 -6.15 13.85
CA TRP A 95 -2.50 -5.52 12.60
C TRP A 95 -3.65 -5.57 11.61
N LEU A 96 -3.91 -4.44 10.94
CA LEU A 96 -4.87 -4.33 9.85
C LEU A 96 -4.09 -4.32 8.55
N LEU A 97 -4.31 -5.33 7.70
CA LEU A 97 -3.55 -5.57 6.50
C LEU A 97 -4.40 -5.26 5.27
N ARG A 98 -3.85 -4.48 4.35
CA ARG A 98 -4.44 -4.19 3.03
C ARG A 98 -3.57 -4.78 1.94
N ARG A 99 -4.12 -5.63 1.07
CA ARG A 99 -3.41 -6.16 -0.11
C ARG A 99 -2.90 -5.02 -0.97
N ASN A 100 -1.67 -5.14 -1.44
CA ASN A 100 -1.09 -4.19 -2.38
C ASN A 100 -0.83 -4.80 -3.77
N THR A 101 -0.64 -3.94 -4.77
CA THR A 101 -0.42 -4.31 -6.18
C THR A 101 0.88 -5.09 -6.40
N ALA A 102 1.82 -5.04 -5.45
CA ALA A 102 3.06 -5.82 -5.45
C ALA A 102 2.91 -7.24 -4.85
N GLY A 103 1.69 -7.69 -4.56
CA GLY A 103 1.43 -9.04 -4.04
C GLY A 103 1.72 -9.23 -2.54
N SER A 104 1.94 -8.14 -1.80
CA SER A 104 2.16 -8.12 -0.35
C SER A 104 1.03 -7.35 0.35
N TYR A 105 1.29 -6.80 1.53
CA TYR A 105 0.34 -6.01 2.31
C TYR A 105 0.93 -4.71 2.84
N ASN A 106 0.11 -3.67 2.87
CA ASN A 106 0.34 -2.46 3.64
C ASN A 106 -0.34 -2.59 5.01
N VAL A 107 0.32 -2.12 6.08
CA VAL A 107 -0.24 -2.01 7.42
C VAL A 107 -1.01 -0.71 7.54
N LEU A 108 -2.31 -0.80 7.78
CA LEU A 108 -3.15 0.36 8.04
C LEU A 108 -3.02 0.80 9.49
N VAL A 109 -2.88 2.12 9.68
CA VAL A 109 -2.94 2.77 10.98
C VAL A 109 -4.15 3.71 10.97
N PRO A 110 -5.30 3.30 11.51
CA PRO A 110 -6.48 4.17 11.52
C PRO A 110 -6.22 5.43 12.33
N GLU A 111 -6.52 6.57 11.73
CA GLU A 111 -6.44 7.87 12.39
C GLU A 111 -7.42 7.93 13.57
N GLY A 112 -6.98 8.51 14.69
CA GLY A 112 -7.83 8.68 15.88
C GLY A 112 -8.38 7.39 16.49
N GLY A 113 -7.86 6.22 16.12
CA GLY A 113 -8.39 4.93 16.58
C GLY A 113 -9.72 4.52 15.93
N ALA A 114 -10.06 5.12 14.79
CA ALA A 114 -11.26 4.78 14.03
C ALA A 114 -11.31 3.27 13.71
N ALA A 115 -12.50 2.69 13.82
CA ALA A 115 -12.72 1.33 13.34
C ALA A 115 -12.75 1.34 11.81
N LEU A 116 -11.86 0.56 11.18
CA LEU A 116 -11.93 0.30 9.75
C LEU A 116 -12.88 -0.87 9.51
N ALA A 117 -13.58 -0.86 8.38
CA ALA A 117 -14.38 -1.99 7.92
C ALA A 117 -13.51 -2.96 7.09
N ARG A 118 -13.96 -4.21 6.97
CA ARG A 118 -13.35 -5.16 6.04
C ARG A 118 -13.71 -4.78 4.60
N CYS A 119 -12.75 -4.90 3.69
CA CYS A 119 -12.98 -4.68 2.27
C CYS A 119 -13.95 -5.73 1.71
N SER A 120 -14.76 -5.33 0.72
CA SER A 120 -15.49 -6.30 -0.09
C SER A 120 -14.50 -7.09 -0.97
N ALA A 121 -14.94 -8.23 -1.50
CA ALA A 121 -14.07 -9.10 -2.29
C ALA A 121 -13.61 -8.45 -3.61
N GLU A 122 -14.38 -7.49 -4.11
CA GLU A 122 -14.20 -6.82 -5.38
C GLU A 122 -13.22 -5.64 -5.31
N VAL A 123 -12.85 -5.19 -4.10
CA VAL A 123 -11.96 -4.04 -3.95
C VAL A 123 -10.55 -4.41 -4.42
N ALA A 124 -10.07 -3.68 -5.43
CA ALA A 124 -8.73 -3.87 -6.01
C ALA A 124 -7.62 -3.64 -4.97
N PRO A 125 -6.46 -4.30 -5.05
CA PRO A 125 -5.31 -3.99 -4.20
C PRO A 125 -4.86 -2.53 -4.33
N VAL A 126 -4.27 -1.96 -3.28
CA VAL A 126 -3.76 -0.58 -3.26
C VAL A 126 -2.30 -0.49 -3.68
N GLU A 127 -1.79 0.70 -3.98
CA GLU A 127 -0.35 0.88 -4.19
C GLU A 127 0.46 0.56 -2.91
N PRO A 128 1.64 -0.08 -3.03
CA PRO A 128 2.54 -0.29 -1.91
C PRO A 128 3.04 1.05 -1.34
N TYR A 129 3.37 1.10 -0.05
CA TYR A 129 3.93 2.32 0.57
C TYR A 129 5.30 2.75 0.01
N ILE A 130 5.97 1.84 -0.70
CA ILE A 130 7.17 2.13 -1.46
C ILE A 130 7.02 1.46 -2.83
N GLY A 131 7.17 2.26 -3.88
CA GLY A 131 7.23 1.78 -5.25
C GLY A 131 8.68 1.40 -5.58
N PRO A 132 8.96 0.20 -6.10
CA PRO A 132 10.25 -0.06 -6.71
C PRO A 132 10.46 0.83 -7.94
N SER A 133 11.70 1.29 -8.13
CA SER A 133 12.11 1.90 -9.40
C SER A 133 12.10 0.86 -10.52
N ASP A 134 12.11 1.33 -11.77
CA ASP A 134 12.09 0.46 -12.95
C ASP A 134 13.15 -0.64 -12.86
N GLY A 135 12.71 -1.89 -12.99
CA GLY A 135 13.57 -3.08 -12.94
C GLY A 135 13.87 -3.64 -11.55
N HIS A 136 13.37 -3.02 -10.47
CA HIS A 136 13.54 -3.51 -9.11
C HIS A 136 12.24 -4.12 -8.55
N THR A 137 12.40 -5.00 -7.56
CA THR A 137 11.32 -5.61 -6.79
C THR A 137 11.30 -5.08 -5.36
N LEU A 138 10.24 -5.37 -4.60
CA LEU A 138 10.22 -5.09 -3.16
C LEU A 138 11.33 -5.81 -2.40
N ASP A 139 11.75 -6.99 -2.86
CA ASP A 139 12.85 -7.74 -2.24
C ASP A 139 14.20 -7.07 -2.53
N ASP A 140 14.41 -6.52 -3.73
CA ASP A 140 15.63 -5.74 -4.03
C ASP A 140 15.77 -4.50 -3.12
N LEU A 141 14.66 -3.80 -2.90
CA LEU A 141 14.59 -2.66 -2.00
C LEU A 141 14.86 -3.04 -0.54
N ARG A 142 14.35 -4.20 -0.12
CA ARG A 142 14.62 -4.74 1.22
C ARG A 142 16.09 -5.08 1.38
N ASP A 143 16.69 -5.75 0.41
CA ASP A 143 18.10 -6.11 0.44
C ASP A 143 19.00 -4.87 0.44
N ALA A 144 18.61 -3.80 -0.27
CA ALA A 144 19.28 -2.50 -0.16
C ALA A 144 19.20 -1.92 1.26
N GLY A 145 18.01 -1.96 1.87
CA GLY A 145 17.81 -1.57 3.26
C GLY A 145 18.68 -2.37 4.25
N ILE A 146 18.77 -3.69 4.07
CA ILE A 146 19.64 -4.56 4.88
C ILE A 146 21.11 -4.15 4.73
N ARG A 147 21.59 -3.94 3.50
CA ARG A 147 22.98 -3.53 3.25
C ARG A 147 23.31 -2.17 3.86
N ARG A 148 22.36 -1.23 3.83
CA ARG A 148 22.58 0.16 4.25
C ARG A 148 22.40 0.38 5.76
N TYR A 149 21.40 -0.25 6.36
CA TYR A 149 20.99 0.00 7.75
C TYR A 149 20.99 -1.25 8.63
N GLY A 150 21.13 -2.44 8.05
CA GLY A 150 20.94 -3.70 8.75
C GLY A 150 19.46 -4.02 8.97
N HIS A 151 19.19 -4.83 9.98
CA HIS A 151 17.85 -5.29 10.32
C HIS A 151 17.70 -5.50 11.83
N HIS A 152 16.45 -5.44 12.30
CA HIS A 152 16.10 -5.53 13.71
C HIS A 152 15.22 -6.75 13.97
N THR A 153 15.83 -7.77 14.55
CA THR A 153 15.16 -9.00 14.99
C THR A 153 14.63 -8.87 16.42
N ASN A 154 13.44 -9.43 16.69
CA ASN A 154 12.86 -9.54 18.05
C ASN A 154 12.90 -10.99 18.56
#